data_AF-A0A2W4P571-F1
#
_entry.id   AF-A0A2W4P571-F1
#
_cell.length_a   1.000
_cell.length_b   1.000
_cell.length_c   1.000
_cell.angle_alpha   90.00
_cell.angle_beta   90.00
_cell.angle_gamma   90.00
#
_symmetry.space_group_name_H-M   'P 1'
#
loop_
_entity.id
_entity.type
_entity.pdbx_description
1 polymer ?
#
loop_
_entity_poly.entity_id
_entity_poly.type
_entity_poly.pdbx_seq_one_letter_code
_entity_poly.pdbx_strand_id
1 'polypeptide(L)' 'MKNEDIRALTLAELREKIASETEALRKLRFAHQVSAIENPMKIRETRRLIARLKTELTVKESQQR' A
#
# COMPACT_ATOMS: atom_id res chain seq x y z
N MET A 1 5.92 -8.03 -2.22
CA MET A 1 5.52 -7.86 -3.64
C MET A 1 6.73 -7.44 -4.45
N LYS A 2 6.99 -8.13 -5.57
CA LYS A 2 7.98 -7.68 -6.55
C LYS A 2 7.37 -6.52 -7.34
N ASN A 3 8.22 -5.64 -7.89
CA ASN A 3 7.74 -4.49 -8.64
C ASN A 3 7.00 -4.91 -9.92
N GLU A 4 7.30 -6.09 -10.45
CA GLU A 4 6.64 -6.69 -11.61
C GLU A 4 5.14 -6.93 -11.36
N ASP A 5 4.79 -7.47 -10.20
CA ASP A 5 3.39 -7.69 -9.79
C ASP A 5 2.60 -6.38 -9.67
N ILE A 6 3.28 -5.27 -9.35
CA ILE A 6 2.67 -3.95 -9.18
C ILE A 6 2.41 -3.29 -10.54
N ARG A 7 3.31 -3.47 -11.51
CA ARG A 7 3.17 -2.94 -12.87
C ARG A 7 2.06 -3.63 -13.67
N ALA A 8 1.83 -4.92 -13.40
CA ALA A 8 0.80 -5.72 -14.06
C ALA A 8 -0.64 -5.28 -13.69
N LEU A 9 -0.83 -4.54 -12.59
CA LEU A 9 -2.15 -4.10 -12.13
C LEU A 9 -2.70 -2.95 -12.98
N THR A 10 -4.01 -2.94 -13.18
CA THR A 10 -4.73 -1.85 -13.84
C THR A 10 -4.88 -0.62 -12.91
N LEU A 11 -5.23 0.54 -13.48
CA LEU A 11 -5.48 1.77 -12.69
C LEU A 11 -6.57 1.58 -11.62
N ALA A 12 -7.63 0.84 -11.94
CA ALA A 12 -8.73 0.55 -11.02
C ALA A 12 -8.26 -0.35 -9.88
N GLU A 13 -7.57 -1.45 -10.19
CA GLU A 13 -7.02 -2.38 -9.20
C GLU A 13 -5.99 -1.71 -8.30
N LEU A 14 -5.14 -0.83 -8.83
CA LEU A 14 -4.18 -0.05 -8.03
C LEU A 14 -4.90 0.81 -6.99
N ARG A 15 -5.98 1.49 -7.37
CA ARG A 15 -6.78 2.32 -6.45
C ARG A 15 -7.46 1.48 -5.36
N GLU A 16 -8.03 0.35 -5.73
CA GLU A 16 -8.68 -0.56 -4.79
C GLU A 16 -7.67 -1.15 -3.79
N LYS A 17 -6.50 -1.60 -4.27
CA LYS A 17 -5.42 -2.10 -3.42
C LYS A 17 -4.89 -1.04 -2.48
N ILE A 18 -4.72 0.21 -2.95
CA ILE A 18 -4.30 1.33 -2.10
C ILE A 18 -5.33 1.55 -0.98
N ALA A 19 -6.63 1.52 -1.29
CA ALA A 19 -7.68 1.70 -0.28
C ALA A 19 -7.63 0.59 0.79
N SER A 20 -7.61 -0.67 0.36
CA SER A 20 -7.53 -1.84 1.23
C SER A 20 -6.29 -1.82 2.14
N GLU A 21 -5.11 -1.59 1.56
CA GLU A 21 -3.84 -1.53 2.31
C GLU A 21 -3.80 -0.33 3.28
N THR A 22 -4.44 0.79 2.92
CA THR A 22 -4.51 1.96 3.81
C THR A 22 -5.42 1.69 5.02
N GLU A 23 -6.52 0.97 4.84
CA GLU A 23 -7.36 0.52 5.95
C GLU A 23 -6.62 -0.49 6.83
N ALA A 24 -5.91 -1.45 6.24
CA ALA A 24 -5.08 -2.40 6.97
C ALA A 24 -4.02 -1.68 7.81
N LEU A 25 -3.35 -0.67 7.24
CA LEU A 25 -2.38 0.15 7.96
C LEU A 25 -3.02 0.91 9.13
N ARG A 26 -4.24 1.45 8.95
CA ARG A 26 -4.98 2.13 10.04
C ARG A 26 -5.29 1.18 11.18
N LYS A 27 -5.80 -0.02 10.88
CA LYS A 27 -6.08 -1.06 11.87
C LYS A 27 -4.80 -1.49 12.60
N LEU A 28 -3.69 -1.69 11.88
CA LEU A 28 -2.40 -2.01 12.48
C LEU A 28 -1.88 -0.89 13.38
N ARG A 29 -1.99 0.38 12.97
CA ARG A 29 -1.58 1.51 13.81
C ARG A 29 -2.42 1.63 15.08
N PHE A 30 -3.72 1.42 14.95
CA PHE A 30 -4.63 1.42 16.10
C PHE A 30 -4.30 0.28 17.07
N ALA A 31 -4.12 -0.94 16.55
CA ALA A 31 -3.70 -2.09 17.34
C ALA A 31 -2.35 -1.83 18.04
N HIS A 32 -1.41 -1.12 17.40
CA HIS A 32 -0.12 -0.75 18.00
C HIS A 32 -0.23 0.20 19.18
N GLN A 33 -1.17 1.12 19.07
CA GLN A 33 -1.38 2.14 20.07
C GLN A 33 -2.13 1.58 21.28
N VAL A 34 -3.03 0.62 21.06
CA VAL A 34 -3.81 -0.03 22.11
C VAL A 34 -3.06 -1.19 22.75
N SER A 35 -2.20 -1.88 22.02
CA SER A 35 -1.48 -3.08 22.49
C SER A 35 -0.09 -3.20 21.86
N ALA A 36 0.84 -3.85 22.57
CA ALA A 36 2.12 -4.22 21.98
C ALA A 36 1.87 -5.20 20.81
N ILE A 37 2.25 -4.81 19.59
CA ILE A 37 2.12 -5.69 18.42
C ILE A 37 3.27 -6.68 18.43
N GLU A 38 2.98 -7.93 18.08
CA GLU A 38 3.98 -8.95 17.77
C GLU A 38 5.09 -8.50 16.82
N ASN A 39 4.78 -7.68 15.81
CA ASN A 39 5.79 -7.23 14.85
C ASN A 39 5.56 -5.81 14.30
N PRO A 40 6.23 -4.79 14.85
CA PRO A 40 6.21 -3.42 14.34
C PRO A 40 6.76 -3.25 12.92
N MET A 41 7.59 -4.19 12.41
CA MET A 41 8.12 -4.11 11.05
C MET A 41 7.03 -4.22 9.99
N LYS A 42 5.92 -4.93 10.27
CA LYS A 42 4.78 -5.02 9.35
C LYS A 42 4.22 -3.64 9.00
N ILE A 43 4.15 -2.71 9.97
CA ILE A 43 3.72 -1.32 9.72
C ILE A 43 4.63 -0.63 8.71
N ARG A 44 5.95 -0.86 8.81
CA ARG A 44 6.94 -0.28 7.90
C ARG A 44 6.83 -0.89 6.50
N GLU A 45 6.59 -2.20 6.40
CA GLU A 45 6.42 -2.91 5.14
C GLU A 45 5.15 -2.47 4.42
N THR A 46 4.00 -2.44 5.11
CA THR A 46 2.73 -1.96 4.55
C THR A 46 2.83 -0.50 4.08
N ARG A 47 3.50 0.39 4.85
CA ARG A 47 3.78 1.77 4.39
C ARG A 47 4.56 1.81 3.08
N ARG A 48 5.62 0.99 2.98
CA ARG A 48 6.46 0.93 1.77
C ARG A 48 5.67 0.37 0.58
N LEU A 49 4.79 -0.59 0.82
CA LEU A 49 3.93 -1.15 -0.21
C LEU A 49 2.96 -0.09 -0.75
N ILE A 50 2.26 0.64 0.12
CA ILE A 50 1.36 1.73 -0.26
C ILE A 50 2.12 2.79 -1.06
N ALA A 51 3.34 3.16 -0.65
CA ALA A 51 4.15 4.13 -1.38
C ALA A 51 4.45 3.66 -2.81
N ARG A 52 4.84 2.39 -2.99
CA ARG A 52 5.11 1.82 -4.33
C ARG A 52 3.86 1.80 -5.21
N LEU A 53 2.71 1.40 -4.65
CA LEU A 53 1.43 1.41 -5.37
C LEU A 53 1.03 2.82 -5.82
N LYS A 54 1.22 3.83 -4.95
CA LYS A 54 0.95 5.24 -5.28
C LYS A 54 1.91 5.77 -6.36
N THR A 55 3.19 5.42 -6.29
CA THR A 55 4.15 5.80 -7.34
C THR A 55 3.74 5.26 -8.70
N GLU A 56 3.37 3.97 -8.76
CA GLU A 56 2.91 3.37 -10.02
C GLU A 56 1.62 4.02 -10.54
N LEU A 57 0.68 4.34 -9.63
CA LEU A 57 -0.54 5.06 -9.99
C LEU A 57 -0.21 6.41 -10.64
N THR A 58 0.67 7.20 -10.05
CA THR A 58 1.12 8.49 -10.61
C THR A 58 1.82 8.32 -11.96
N VAL A 59 2.66 7.29 -12.12
CA VAL A 59 3.32 7.00 -13.40
C VAL A 59 2.28 6.70 -14.48
N LYS A 60 1.32 5.81 -14.21
CA LYS A 60 0.26 5.48 -15.18
C LYS A 60 -0.65 6.66 -15.49
N GLU A 61 -1.01 7.46 -14.50
CA GLU A 61 -1.78 8.70 -14.70
C GLU A 61 -1.00 9.74 -15.53
N SER A 62 0.33 9.81 -15.35
CA SER A 62 1.19 10.71 -16.15
C SER A 62 1.37 10.23 -17.60
N GLN A 63 1.37 8.92 -17.85
CA GLN A 63 1.44 8.35 -19.20
C GLN A 63 0.14 8.50 -19.98
N GLN A 64 -0.98 8.71 -19.28
CA GLN A 64 -2.30 8.90 -19.88
C GLN A 64 -2.60 10.38 -20.20
N ARG A 65 -1.73 11.31 -19.77
CA ARG A 65 -1.75 12.72 -20.15
C ARG A 65 -0.95 12.97 -21.41
#